data_AF-A0A248YQZ1-F1
#
_entry.id   AF-A0A248YQZ1-F1
#
_cell.length_a   1.000
_cell.length_b   1.000
_cell.length_c   1.000
_cell.angle_alpha   90.00
_cell.angle_beta   90.00
_cell.angle_gamma   90.00
#
_symmetry.space_group_name_H-M   'P 1'
#
loop_
_entity.id
_entity.type
_entity.pdbx_description
1 polymer ?
#
loop_
_entity_poly.entity_id
_entity_poly.type
_entity_poly.pdbx_seq_one_letter_code
_entity_poly.pdbx_strand_id
1 'polypeptide(L)'
;MILVERSAYVRASIEAVWDVVQRAEQLPSWLAGVRQAEVLSGEGYGRRQRVYASGRGASHEAEVIVYQPPTLIGWRERAKGAGARAEARTEVYVQLSEEPEGTSARLIVVRWPAGKVSGALLRLGMRKVGADLEGSLARLTSLAGTELAPVGVGVGAGVGAGSTADAMAGLGAGAQEHGDAGLGLLAR
;
A
#
# COMPACT_ATOMS: atom_id res chain seq x y z
N MET A 1 22.67 -15.06 15.07
CA MET A 1 21.79 -14.19 14.27
C MET A 1 21.08 -15.04 13.25
N ILE A 2 19.80 -14.78 13.00
CA ILE A 2 18.99 -15.43 11.97
C ILE A 2 18.50 -14.32 11.05
N LEU A 3 18.73 -14.47 9.76
CA LEU A 3 18.20 -13.57 8.73
C LEU A 3 17.29 -14.40 7.82
N VAL A 4 16.07 -13.90 7.61
CA VAL A 4 15.14 -14.46 6.63
C VAL A 4 14.63 -13.31 5.79
N GLU A 5 14.68 -13.48 4.48
CA GLU A 5 14.23 -12.48 3.53
C GLU A 5 13.41 -13.12 2.43
N ARG A 6 12.48 -12.33 1.90
CA ARG A 6 11.67 -12.65 0.72
C ARG A 6 11.45 -11.39 -0.08
N SER A 7 11.32 -11.55 -1.39
CA SER A 7 10.95 -10.47 -2.28
C SER A 7 9.80 -10.90 -3.19
N ALA A 8 9.01 -9.93 -3.62
CA ALA A 8 8.01 -10.09 -4.65
C ALA A 8 7.91 -8.81 -5.47
N TYR A 9 7.49 -8.97 -6.71
CA TYR A 9 7.10 -7.87 -7.56
C TYR A 9 5.65 -7.49 -7.29
N VAL A 10 5.39 -6.19 -7.15
CA VAL A 10 4.07 -5.61 -6.95
C VAL A 10 3.75 -4.72 -8.14
N ARG A 11 2.67 -5.03 -8.85
CA ARG A 11 2.18 -4.21 -9.97
C ARG A 11 1.43 -2.99 -9.44
N ALA A 12 2.17 -2.06 -8.85
CA ALA A 12 1.72 -0.78 -8.34
C ALA A 12 2.92 0.18 -8.24
N SER A 13 2.68 1.49 -8.24
CA SER A 13 3.76 2.48 -8.07
C SER A 13 4.38 2.37 -6.68
N ILE A 14 5.62 2.86 -6.52
CA ILE A 14 6.32 2.80 -5.24
C ILE A 14 5.58 3.60 -4.17
N GLU A 15 4.90 4.68 -4.54
CA GLU A 15 4.09 5.52 -3.65
C GLU A 15 2.86 4.76 -3.13
N ALA A 16 2.18 4.02 -4.00
CA ALA A 16 1.02 3.21 -3.62
C ALA A 16 1.43 2.09 -2.64
N VAL A 17 2.54 1.41 -2.92
CA VAL A 17 3.08 0.40 -2.00
C VAL A 17 3.56 1.05 -0.69
N TRP A 18 4.22 2.20 -0.78
CA TRP A 18 4.69 2.96 0.38
C TRP A 18 3.52 3.34 1.31
N ASP A 19 2.44 3.90 0.77
CA ASP A 19 1.27 4.31 1.57
C ASP A 19 0.69 3.14 2.39
N VAL A 20 0.76 1.91 1.88
CA VAL A 20 0.36 0.72 2.65
C VAL A 20 1.38 0.39 3.75
N VAL A 21 2.67 0.28 3.42
CA VAL A 21 3.68 -0.27 4.36
C VAL A 21 4.12 0.72 5.42
N GLN A 22 3.99 2.03 5.19
CA GLN A 22 4.44 3.06 6.13
C GLN A 22 3.47 3.29 7.30
N ARG A 23 2.19 2.91 7.15
CA ARG A 23 1.14 3.11 8.16
C ARG A 23 1.08 1.94 9.12
N ALA A 24 1.21 2.22 10.41
CA ALA A 24 1.19 1.18 11.45
C ALA A 24 -0.19 0.50 11.50
N GLU A 25 -1.26 1.26 11.29
CA GLU A 25 -2.66 0.82 11.30
C GLU A 25 -2.96 -0.18 10.17
N GLN A 26 -2.18 -0.15 9.09
CA GLN A 26 -2.31 -1.08 7.96
C GLN A 26 -1.52 -2.37 8.17
N LEU A 27 -0.65 -2.47 9.17
CA LEU A 27 0.11 -3.71 9.40
C LEU A 27 -0.76 -4.98 9.47
N PRO A 28 -1.94 -4.99 10.12
CA PRO A 28 -2.80 -6.18 10.14
C PRO A 28 -3.35 -6.57 8.76
N SER A 29 -3.47 -5.64 7.83
CA SER A 29 -4.04 -5.91 6.50
C SER A 29 -3.06 -6.62 5.59
N TRP A 30 -1.75 -6.43 5.77
CA TRP A 30 -0.73 -7.04 4.90
C TRP A 30 0.26 -7.95 5.64
N LEU A 31 0.73 -7.61 6.84
CA LEU A 31 1.81 -8.33 7.52
C LEU A 31 1.29 -9.58 8.26
N ALA A 32 1.77 -10.75 7.83
CA ALA A 32 1.42 -12.04 8.43
C ALA A 32 1.73 -12.09 9.92
N GLY A 33 0.78 -12.66 10.69
CA GLY A 33 0.96 -12.85 12.12
C GLY A 33 0.71 -11.60 12.95
N VAL A 34 0.43 -10.45 12.33
CA VAL A 34 -0.11 -9.25 13.01
C VAL A 34 -1.64 -9.31 12.97
N ARG A 35 -2.26 -9.17 14.15
CA ARG A 35 -3.72 -9.09 14.29
C ARG A 35 -4.21 -7.65 14.44
N GLN A 36 -3.43 -6.81 15.11
CA GLN A 36 -3.75 -5.42 15.40
C GLN A 36 -2.45 -4.65 15.61
N ALA A 37 -2.46 -3.37 15.28
CA ALA A 37 -1.37 -2.45 15.57
C ALA A 37 -1.93 -1.07 15.95
N GLU A 38 -1.32 -0.46 16.95
CA GLU A 38 -1.73 0.84 17.51
C GLU A 38 -0.51 1.75 17.58
N VAL A 39 -0.62 2.98 17.07
CA VAL A 39 0.41 4.00 17.30
C VAL A 39 0.31 4.47 18.74
N LEU A 40 1.44 4.44 19.45
CA LEU A 40 1.54 4.93 20.83
C LEU A 40 2.00 6.39 20.87
N SER A 41 2.95 6.75 20.00
CA SER A 41 3.50 8.10 19.92
C SER A 41 4.36 8.29 18.68
N GLY A 42 4.43 9.51 18.18
CA GLY A 42 5.35 9.92 17.10
C GLY A 42 4.91 9.48 15.71
N GLU A 43 5.71 9.88 14.71
CA GLU A 43 5.52 9.60 13.29
C GLU A 43 6.90 9.34 12.65
N GLY A 44 6.95 8.57 11.57
CA GLY A 44 8.21 8.28 10.87
C GLY A 44 9.27 7.63 11.76
N TYR A 45 10.50 8.15 11.71
CA TYR A 45 11.60 7.70 12.55
C TYR A 45 11.30 7.93 14.04
N GLY A 46 11.54 6.92 14.87
CA GLY A 46 11.27 6.96 16.32
C GLY A 46 9.80 6.75 16.69
N ARG A 47 8.88 6.58 15.71
CA ARG A 47 7.49 6.22 15.99
C ARG A 47 7.43 4.95 16.82
N ARG A 48 6.66 5.01 17.91
CA ARG A 48 6.38 3.86 18.78
C ARG A 48 5.00 3.32 18.52
N GLN A 49 4.90 2.00 18.48
CA GLN A 49 3.65 1.31 18.20
C GLN A 49 3.55 0.04 19.03
N ARG A 50 2.32 -0.38 19.33
CA ARG A 50 2.01 -1.67 19.94
C ARG A 50 1.50 -2.62 18.88
N VAL A 51 2.06 -3.82 18.83
CA VAL A 51 1.71 -4.85 17.85
C VAL A 51 1.18 -6.07 18.58
N TYR A 52 0.02 -6.55 18.16
CA TYR A 52 -0.65 -7.73 18.72
C TYR A 52 -0.47 -8.90 17.76
N ALA A 53 0.23 -9.95 18.20
CA ALA A 53 0.52 -11.12 17.38
C ALA A 53 -0.57 -12.20 17.51
N SER A 54 -0.91 -12.87 16.42
CA SER A 54 -2.04 -13.81 16.34
C SER A 54 -1.88 -15.09 17.18
N GLY A 55 -0.65 -15.44 17.60
CA GLY A 55 -0.35 -16.77 18.18
C GLY A 55 -0.13 -16.85 19.70
N ARG A 56 -0.07 -15.73 20.43
CA ARG A 56 0.25 -15.75 21.88
C ARG A 56 -0.58 -14.83 22.76
N GLY A 57 -1.54 -14.08 22.21
CA GLY A 57 -2.30 -13.07 22.96
C GLY A 57 -1.44 -11.94 23.56
N ALA A 58 -0.12 -11.97 23.34
CA ALA A 58 0.83 -11.02 23.87
C ALA A 58 1.04 -9.89 22.85
N SER A 59 0.86 -8.66 23.29
CA SER A 59 1.32 -7.48 22.58
C SER A 59 2.80 -7.25 22.85
N HIS A 60 3.53 -6.72 21.87
CA HIS A 60 4.87 -6.16 22.08
C HIS A 60 4.91 -4.72 21.60
N GLU A 61 5.81 -3.93 22.15
CA GLU A 61 6.07 -2.58 21.64
C GLU A 61 7.15 -2.68 20.56
N ALA A 62 7.06 -1.83 19.55
CA ALA A 62 8.07 -1.68 18.52
C ALA A 62 8.36 -0.19 18.28
N GLU A 63 9.55 0.09 17.81
CA GLU A 63 10.02 1.44 17.47
C GLU A 63 10.59 1.45 16.07
N VAL A 64 10.20 2.44 15.27
CA VAL A 64 10.74 2.65 13.92
C VAL A 64 12.18 3.14 14.04
N ILE A 65 13.12 2.36 13.53
CA ILE A 65 14.57 2.59 13.62
C ILE A 65 15.20 3.04 12.29
N VAL A 66 14.45 2.98 11.19
CA VAL A 66 14.82 3.58 9.92
C VAL A 66 13.55 3.96 9.17
N TYR A 67 13.56 5.14 8.56
CA TYR A 67 12.42 5.70 7.84
C TYR A 67 12.95 6.62 6.73
N GLN A 68 12.93 6.13 5.49
CA GLN A 68 13.40 6.81 4.29
C GLN A 68 12.33 6.64 3.22
N PRO A 69 11.32 7.52 3.18
CA PRO A 69 10.28 7.46 2.15
C PRO A 69 10.86 7.65 0.73
N PRO A 70 10.35 6.96 -0.29
CA PRO A 70 9.43 5.83 -0.24
C PRO A 70 10.14 4.46 -0.25
N THR A 71 11.43 4.39 0.09
CA THR A 71 12.31 3.25 -0.22
C THR A 71 12.58 2.31 0.95
N LEU A 72 12.53 2.78 2.20
CA LEU A 72 12.91 1.97 3.35
C LEU A 72 12.18 2.36 4.63
N ILE A 73 11.53 1.38 5.26
CA ILE A 73 11.08 1.47 6.64
C ILE A 73 11.52 0.24 7.41
N GLY A 74 11.90 0.41 8.67
CA GLY A 74 12.22 -0.71 9.54
C GLY A 74 11.96 -0.40 11.00
N TRP A 75 11.53 -1.41 11.73
CA TRP A 75 11.20 -1.30 13.15
C TRP A 75 11.79 -2.46 13.95
N ARG A 76 12.03 -2.17 15.22
CA ARG A 76 12.60 -3.10 16.21
C ARG A 76 11.61 -3.37 17.31
N GLU A 77 11.41 -4.65 17.63
CA GLU A 77 10.67 -5.04 18.84
C GLU A 77 11.43 -4.57 20.09
N ARG A 78 10.73 -3.86 20.98
CA ARG A 78 11.22 -3.51 22.31
C ARG A 78 10.83 -4.61 23.28
N ALA A 79 11.81 -5.46 23.63
CA ALA A 79 11.62 -6.43 24.70
C ALA A 79 11.35 -5.71 26.03
N LYS A 80 10.33 -6.17 26.76
CA LYS A 80 10.13 -5.83 28.18
C LYS A 80 10.75 -6.95 29.03
N GLY A 81 11.49 -6.59 30.08
CA GLY A 81 12.05 -7.53 31.07
C GLY A 81 13.58 -7.51 31.15
N ALA A 82 14.14 -8.44 31.93
CA ALA A 82 15.58 -8.65 32.13
C ALA A 82 15.99 -10.09 31.76
N GLY A 83 17.29 -10.35 31.66
CA GLY A 83 17.84 -11.67 31.32
C GLY A 83 17.67 -12.06 29.86
N ALA A 84 17.62 -13.36 29.56
CA ALA A 84 17.55 -13.89 28.19
C ALA A 84 16.45 -13.24 27.32
N ARG A 85 15.31 -12.83 27.90
CA ARG A 85 14.24 -12.18 27.13
C ARG A 85 14.61 -10.77 26.65
N ALA A 86 15.49 -10.06 27.34
CA ALA A 86 16.01 -8.75 26.93
C ALA A 86 17.10 -8.86 25.86
N GLU A 87 17.81 -9.99 25.80
CA GLU A 87 18.81 -10.28 24.76
C GLU A 87 18.17 -10.63 23.42
N ALA A 88 16.94 -11.16 23.46
CA ALA A 88 16.19 -11.46 22.26
C ALA A 88 15.78 -10.17 21.54
N ARG A 89 16.21 -10.02 20.28
CA ARG A 89 15.88 -8.86 19.44
C ARG A 89 15.30 -9.34 18.12
N THR A 90 14.25 -8.66 17.68
CA THR A 90 13.68 -8.83 16.34
C THR A 90 13.64 -7.48 15.66
N GLU A 91 14.06 -7.46 14.40
CA GLU A 91 13.91 -6.32 13.51
C GLU A 91 13.21 -6.77 12.23
N VAL A 92 12.39 -5.90 11.70
CA VAL A 92 11.68 -6.07 10.44
C VAL A 92 12.00 -4.87 9.56
N TYR A 93 12.33 -5.13 8.30
CA TYR A 93 12.59 -4.11 7.30
C TYR A 93 11.75 -4.37 6.06
N VAL A 94 11.28 -3.29 5.46
CA VAL A 94 10.64 -3.24 4.15
C VAL A 94 11.51 -2.37 3.26
N GLN A 95 12.07 -2.95 2.22
CA GLN A 95 12.82 -2.27 1.17
C GLN A 95 11.98 -2.25 -0.09
N LEU A 96 11.79 -1.07 -0.67
CA LEU A 96 11.11 -0.86 -1.94
C LEU A 96 12.10 -0.32 -2.96
N SER A 97 11.95 -0.74 -4.21
CA SER A 97 12.71 -0.22 -5.34
C SER A 97 11.77 -0.06 -6.53
N GLU A 98 11.90 1.06 -7.22
CA GLU A 98 11.15 1.32 -8.45
C GLU A 98 11.56 0.34 -9.55
N GLU A 99 10.58 -0.15 -10.28
CA GLU A 99 10.74 -1.00 -11.45
C GLU A 99 9.88 -0.43 -12.60
N PRO A 100 10.22 -0.66 -13.88
CA PRO A 100 9.55 -0.01 -15.02
C PRO A 100 8.02 -0.12 -15.07
N GLU A 101 7.45 -1.20 -14.53
CA GLU A 101 6.00 -1.44 -14.52
C GLU A 101 5.41 -1.59 -13.09
N GLY A 102 6.20 -1.28 -12.05
CA GLY A 102 5.77 -1.53 -10.68
C GLY A 102 6.85 -1.33 -9.63
N THR A 103 6.80 -2.13 -8.56
CA THR A 103 7.69 -2.00 -7.40
C THR A 103 8.24 -3.36 -7.00
N SER A 104 9.56 -3.45 -6.82
CA SER A 104 10.19 -4.59 -6.15
C SER A 104 10.09 -4.38 -4.64
N ALA A 105 9.40 -5.27 -3.93
CA ALA A 105 9.25 -5.22 -2.48
C ALA A 105 10.05 -6.36 -1.83
N ARG A 106 10.94 -6.03 -0.90
CA ARG A 106 11.73 -6.99 -0.12
C ARG A 106 11.45 -6.84 1.36
N LEU A 107 11.02 -7.93 1.98
CA LEU A 107 10.85 -8.04 3.44
C LEU A 107 12.04 -8.78 4.05
N ILE A 108 12.59 -8.21 5.12
CA ILE A 108 13.74 -8.78 5.82
C ILE A 108 13.40 -8.85 7.31
N VAL A 109 13.56 -10.03 7.90
CA VAL A 109 13.44 -10.24 9.35
C VAL A 109 14.80 -10.67 9.89
N VAL A 110 15.31 -9.90 10.84
CA VAL A 110 16.55 -10.21 11.54
C VAL A 110 16.21 -10.53 12.99
N ARG A 111 16.64 -11.72 13.45
CA ARG A 111 16.42 -12.19 14.82
C ARG A 111 17.73 -12.54 15.50
N TRP A 112 17.90 -12.03 16.71
CA TRP A 112 18.93 -12.43 17.65
C TRP A 112 18.24 -13.27 18.72
N PRO A 113 18.25 -14.61 18.62
CA PRO A 113 17.68 -15.46 19.66
C PRO A 113 18.52 -15.38 20.93
N ALA A 114 17.88 -15.54 22.08
CA ALA A 114 18.57 -15.60 23.35
C ALA A 114 18.94 -17.05 23.73
N GLY A 115 20.07 -17.21 24.40
CA GLY A 115 20.55 -18.50 24.88
C GLY A 115 20.80 -19.54 23.77
N LYS A 116 20.94 -20.81 24.18
CA LYS A 116 21.15 -21.93 23.26
C LYS A 116 19.81 -22.45 22.76
N VAL A 117 19.56 -22.34 21.45
CA VAL A 117 18.37 -22.92 20.80
C VAL A 117 18.80 -24.13 19.97
N SER A 118 18.05 -25.23 20.04
CA SER A 118 18.37 -26.42 19.26
C SER A 118 18.25 -26.16 17.75
N GLY A 119 19.13 -26.78 16.95
CA GLY A 119 19.16 -26.58 15.51
C GLY A 119 17.87 -27.00 14.80
N ALA A 120 17.14 -27.99 15.33
CA ALA A 120 15.85 -28.41 14.77
C ALA A 120 14.76 -27.34 14.99
N LEU A 121 14.66 -26.79 16.21
CA LEU A 121 13.71 -25.72 16.53
C LEU A 121 14.00 -24.44 15.73
N LEU A 122 15.28 -24.10 15.56
CA LEU A 122 15.71 -22.99 14.71
C LEU A 122 15.22 -23.16 13.27
N ARG A 123 15.43 -24.33 12.67
CA ARG A 123 15.00 -24.61 11.28
C ARG A 123 13.49 -24.51 11.11
N LEU A 124 12.72 -25.07 12.05
CA LEU A 124 11.26 -24.98 11.99
C LEU A 124 10.78 -23.53 12.12
N GLY A 125 11.38 -22.77 13.04
CA GLY A 125 11.10 -21.34 13.20
C GLY A 125 11.43 -20.52 11.96
N MET A 126 12.56 -20.79 11.29
CA MET A 126 12.93 -20.13 10.04
C MET A 126 11.96 -20.43 8.91
N ARG A 127 11.48 -21.68 8.78
CA ARG A 127 10.47 -22.05 7.78
C ARG A 127 9.16 -21.30 7.99
N LYS A 128 8.70 -21.24 9.25
CA LYS A 128 7.51 -20.47 9.62
C LYS A 128 7.66 -18.99 9.27
N VAL A 129 8.79 -18.37 9.62
CA VAL A 129 9.07 -16.97 9.27
C VAL A 129 9.09 -16.76 7.75
N GLY A 130 9.72 -17.66 7.00
CA GLY A 130 9.72 -17.60 5.54
C GLY A 130 8.32 -17.63 4.93
N ALA A 131 7.47 -18.57 5.39
CA ALA A 131 6.08 -18.67 4.94
C ALA A 131 5.25 -17.44 5.34
N ASP A 132 5.48 -16.87 6.52
CA ASP A 132 4.83 -15.64 6.96
C ASP A 132 5.24 -14.45 6.07
N LEU A 133 6.52 -14.34 5.67
CA LEU A 133 6.97 -13.31 4.74
C LEU A 133 6.37 -13.47 3.34
N GLU A 134 6.30 -14.68 2.81
CA GLU A 134 5.65 -14.97 1.53
C GLU A 134 4.16 -14.58 1.57
N GLY A 135 3.44 -14.97 2.63
CA GLY A 135 2.03 -14.57 2.80
C GLY A 135 1.84 -13.06 2.99
N SER A 136 2.85 -12.36 3.53
CA SER A 136 2.81 -10.91 3.68
C SER A 136 2.96 -10.20 2.34
N LEU A 137 3.91 -10.65 1.52
CA LEU A 137 4.11 -10.14 0.17
C LEU A 137 2.88 -10.40 -0.71
N ALA A 138 2.27 -11.58 -0.63
CA ALA A 138 1.05 -11.89 -1.37
C ALA A 138 -0.10 -10.94 -1.03
N ARG A 139 -0.32 -10.64 0.27
CA ARG A 139 -1.33 -9.65 0.69
C ARG A 139 -1.00 -8.24 0.23
N LEU A 140 0.29 -7.84 0.30
CA LEU A 140 0.74 -6.54 -0.18
C LEU A 140 0.47 -6.38 -1.69
N THR A 141 0.76 -7.41 -2.48
CA THR A 141 0.45 -7.43 -3.92
C THR A 141 -1.05 -7.25 -4.18
N SER A 142 -1.92 -7.90 -3.40
CA SER A 142 -3.38 -7.74 -3.56
C SER A 142 -3.86 -6.34 -3.17
N LEU A 143 -3.35 -5.77 -2.08
CA LEU A 143 -3.78 -4.47 -1.58
C LEU A 143 -3.34 -3.32 -2.49
N ALA A 144 -2.06 -3.28 -2.86
CA ALA A 144 -1.52 -2.21 -3.69
C ALA A 144 -1.85 -2.40 -5.19
N GLY A 145 -1.95 -3.65 -5.67
CA GLY A 145 -2.24 -3.95 -7.07
C GLY A 145 -3.67 -3.62 -7.52
N THR A 146 -4.56 -3.26 -6.59
CA THR A 146 -5.93 -2.84 -6.92
C THR A 146 -5.99 -1.42 -7.51
N GLU A 147 -4.94 -0.61 -7.36
CA GLU A 147 -4.92 0.79 -7.80
C GLU A 147 -4.67 0.98 -9.32
N LEU A 148 -4.12 -0.04 -10.00
CA LEU A 148 -3.89 -0.02 -11.46
C LEU A 148 -4.98 -0.75 -12.26
N ALA A 149 -6.26 -0.54 -11.91
CA ALA A 149 -7.32 -0.84 -12.88
C ALA A 149 -7.21 0.16 -14.05
N PRO A 150 -7.12 -0.28 -15.32
CA PRO A 150 -7.07 0.64 -16.44
C PRO A 150 -8.37 1.46 -16.46
N VAL A 151 -8.25 2.78 -16.36
CA VAL A 151 -9.32 3.71 -16.69
C VAL A 151 -9.62 3.50 -18.18
N GLY A 152 -10.62 2.68 -18.47
CA GLY A 152 -11.15 2.52 -19.81
C GLY A 152 -11.63 3.87 -20.30
N VAL A 153 -10.88 4.45 -21.23
CA VAL A 153 -11.29 5.62 -22.01
C VAL A 153 -12.50 5.21 -22.84
N GLY A 154 -13.69 5.49 -22.33
CA GLY A 154 -14.94 5.41 -23.07
C GLY A 154 -15.29 6.76 -23.67
N VAL A 155 -14.62 7.15 -24.77
CA VAL A 155 -15.06 8.23 -25.64
C VAL A 155 -15.46 7.62 -26.99
N GLY A 156 -16.73 7.78 -27.36
CA GLY A 156 -17.09 7.98 -28.76
C GLY A 156 -18.03 6.97 -29.43
N ALA A 157 -19.31 7.38 -29.48
CA ALA A 157 -20.18 7.40 -30.67
C ALA A 157 -20.73 6.08 -31.27
N GLY A 158 -22.07 6.05 -31.43
CA GLY A 158 -22.68 5.35 -32.58
C GLY A 158 -24.11 4.82 -32.44
N VAL A 159 -25.11 5.66 -32.75
CA VAL A 159 -26.29 5.39 -33.61
C VAL A 159 -27.27 4.23 -33.29
N GLY A 160 -28.55 4.59 -33.13
CA GLY A 160 -29.74 3.73 -33.33
C GLY A 160 -30.99 4.34 -32.67
N ALA A 161 -31.77 5.20 -33.33
CA ALA A 161 -32.93 4.90 -34.21
C ALA A 161 -34.21 4.43 -33.46
N GLY A 162 -35.31 5.19 -33.62
CA GLY A 162 -36.70 4.83 -33.23
C GLY A 162 -37.50 6.05 -32.78
N SER A 163 -38.11 6.84 -33.69
CA SER A 163 -39.49 6.69 -34.20
C SER A 163 -40.59 6.83 -33.14
N THR A 164 -41.31 7.96 -33.16
CA THR A 164 -42.77 8.14 -32.94
C THR A 164 -43.10 9.57 -33.42
N ALA A 165 -43.81 9.71 -34.54
CA ALA A 165 -45.28 9.84 -34.65
C ALA A 165 -45.79 11.28 -34.40
N ASP A 166 -46.27 11.87 -35.50
CA ASP A 166 -47.43 12.76 -35.63
C ASP A 166 -47.87 13.64 -34.46
N ALA A 167 -47.77 14.96 -34.64
CA ALA A 167 -48.87 15.87 -34.30
C ALA A 167 -48.76 17.20 -35.09
N MET A 168 -49.86 17.50 -35.76
CA MET A 168 -50.15 18.63 -36.63
C MET A 168 -50.14 20.02 -35.95
N ALA A 169 -49.92 21.03 -36.83
CA ALA A 169 -50.57 22.34 -36.89
C ALA A 169 -50.09 23.52 -36.02
N GLY A 170 -49.92 24.66 -36.69
CA GLY A 170 -49.90 26.02 -36.12
C GLY A 170 -48.83 26.92 -36.73
N LEU A 171 -49.02 27.44 -37.95
CA LEU A 171 -49.39 28.84 -38.22
C LEU A 171 -48.53 29.90 -37.50
N GLY A 172 -47.75 30.66 -38.27
CA GLY A 172 -47.10 31.88 -37.78
C GLY A 172 -46.17 32.51 -38.82
N ALA A 173 -46.76 33.28 -39.73
CA ALA A 173 -46.07 34.16 -40.66
C ALA A 173 -45.25 35.25 -39.95
N GLY A 174 -44.15 35.67 -40.56
CA GLY A 174 -43.36 36.82 -40.12
C GLY A 174 -42.14 37.04 -41.00
N ALA A 175 -42.36 37.62 -42.18
CA ALA A 175 -41.32 38.25 -42.97
C ALA A 175 -41.06 39.67 -42.45
N GLN A 176 -39.80 40.11 -42.54
CA GLN A 176 -39.23 41.48 -42.48
C GLN A 176 -37.97 41.44 -41.62
N GLU A 177 -36.87 42.12 -41.92
CA GLU A 177 -36.41 42.89 -43.08
C GLU A 177 -34.95 43.27 -42.76
N HIS A 178 -34.18 43.53 -43.83
CA HIS A 178 -33.10 44.52 -43.97
C HIS A 178 -32.13 44.89 -42.82
N GLY A 179 -30.85 44.97 -43.21
CA GLY A 179 -29.89 45.96 -42.71
C GLY A 179 -28.60 45.30 -42.23
N ASP A 180 -27.61 45.09 -43.09
CA ASP A 180 -26.67 46.06 -43.66
C ASP A 180 -25.51 46.46 -42.73
N ALA A 181 -24.33 46.33 -43.32
CA ALA A 181 -23.06 47.03 -43.10
C ALA A 181 -22.36 47.11 -41.73
N GLY A 182 -21.03 46.98 -41.81
CA GLY A 182 -20.09 47.69 -40.93
C GLY A 182 -19.12 46.77 -40.20
N LEU A 183 -18.09 46.25 -40.86
CA LEU A 183 -16.75 46.84 -40.88
C LEU A 183 -16.28 47.42 -39.52
N GLY A 184 -15.24 46.79 -38.97
CA GLY A 184 -14.04 47.57 -38.66
C GLY A 184 -13.59 47.63 -37.21
N LEU A 185 -12.33 47.22 -37.06
CA LEU A 185 -11.28 47.94 -36.34
C LEU A 185 -11.09 47.66 -34.83
N LEU A 186 -10.02 46.88 -34.57
CA LEU A 186 -8.82 47.16 -33.76
C LEU A 186 -8.93 47.86 -32.39
N ALA A 187 -7.89 47.52 -31.61
CA ALA A 187 -7.45 48.08 -30.33
C ALA A 187 -8.12 47.38 -29.13
N ARG A 188 -7.39 46.84 -28.15
CA ARG A 188 -6.02 47.11 -27.68
C ARG A 188 -5.38 45.83 -27.13
#